data_AF-A0A537VK67-F1
#
_entry.id   AF-A0A537VK67-F1
#
_cell.length_a   1.000
_cell.length_b   1.000
_cell.length_c   1.000
_cell.angle_alpha   90.00
_cell.angle_beta   90.00
_cell.angle_gamma   90.00
#
_symmetry.space_group_name_H-M   'P 1'
#
loop_
_entity.id
_entity.type
_entity.pdbx_description
1 polymer ?
#
loop_
_entity_poly.entity_id
_entity_poly.type
_entity_poly.pdbx_seq_one_letter_code
_entity_poly.pdbx_strand_id
1 'polypeptide(L)'
;MDVLAIRDLAAAHHEGYVASLRAMVDIDSGTFNRAGVNRIADLCEARFREHGWDVERIGDVAATGPELGDTVVGTIRGAGGARVLMIGHMDTVFDDA
;
A
#
# COMPACT_ATOMS: atom_id res chain seq x y z
N MET A 1 -9.35 -14.53 -20.22
CA MET A 1 -8.65 -13.29 -19.84
C MET A 1 -7.80 -12.89 -21.03
N ASP A 2 -8.00 -11.70 -21.58
CA ASP A 2 -7.20 -11.20 -22.71
C ASP A 2 -5.99 -10.43 -22.15
N VAL A 3 -4.79 -10.99 -22.36
CA VAL A 3 -3.54 -10.43 -21.86
C VAL A 3 -3.19 -9.12 -22.57
N LEU A 4 -3.55 -8.98 -23.85
CA LEU A 4 -3.30 -7.75 -24.60
C LEU A 4 -4.18 -6.62 -24.08
N ALA A 5 -5.44 -6.91 -23.75
CA ALA A 5 -6.34 -5.94 -23.12
C ALA A 5 -5.82 -5.46 -21.76
N ILE A 6 -5.25 -6.35 -20.92
CA ILE A 6 -4.66 -5.96 -19.63
C ILE A 6 -3.41 -5.09 -19.82
N ARG A 7 -2.54 -5.44 -20.77
CA ARG A 7 -1.36 -4.62 -21.10
C ARG A 7 -1.78 -3.21 -21.52
N ASP A 8 -2.76 -3.10 -22.41
CA ASP A 8 -3.20 -1.81 -22.96
C ASP A 8 -3.87 -0.96 -21.86
N LEU A 9 -4.64 -1.59 -20.97
CA LEU A 9 -5.17 -0.93 -19.78
C LEU A 9 -4.04 -0.42 -18.87
N ALA A 10 -3.04 -1.25 -18.56
CA ALA A 10 -1.91 -0.83 -17.74
C ALA A 10 -1.13 0.34 -18.36
N ALA A 11 -0.90 0.31 -19.69
CA ALA A 11 -0.24 1.39 -20.40
C ALA A 11 -1.04 2.71 -20.34
N ALA A 12 -2.38 2.64 -20.48
CA ALA A 12 -3.24 3.81 -20.37
C ALA A 12 -3.23 4.47 -18.98
N HIS A 13 -2.89 3.72 -17.93
CA HIS A 13 -2.82 4.23 -16.55
C HIS A 13 -1.40 4.63 -16.09
N HIS A 14 -0.41 4.60 -16.98
CA HIS A 14 0.99 4.84 -16.62
C HIS A 14 1.24 6.19 -15.94
N GLU A 15 0.68 7.29 -16.45
CA GLU A 15 0.89 8.62 -15.86
C GLU A 15 0.32 8.72 -14.44
N GLY A 16 -0.88 8.17 -14.22
CA GLY A 16 -1.50 8.12 -12.88
C GLY A 16 -0.72 7.24 -11.91
N TYR A 17 -0.12 6.15 -12.40
CA TYR A 17 0.77 5.30 -11.61
C TYR A 17 2.03 6.07 -11.18
N VAL A 18 2.72 6.75 -12.10
CA VAL A 18 3.91 7.56 -11.78
C VAL A 18 3.59 8.70 -10.80
N ALA A 19 2.46 9.39 -10.98
CA ALA A 19 2.02 10.41 -10.05
C ALA A 19 1.76 9.85 -8.64
N SER A 20 1.20 8.64 -8.57
CA SER A 20 0.97 7.94 -7.30
C SER A 20 2.28 7.53 -6.63
N LEU A 21 3.24 7.02 -7.40
CA LEU A 21 4.59 6.72 -6.89
C LEU A 21 5.27 7.96 -6.34
N ARG A 22 5.22 9.09 -7.05
CA ARG A 22 5.79 10.34 -6.57
C ARG A 22 5.20 10.76 -5.22
N ALA A 23 3.88 10.72 -5.09
CA ALA A 23 3.21 11.06 -3.82
C ALA A 23 3.63 10.17 -2.64
N MET A 24 4.03 8.91 -2.91
CA MET A 24 4.53 7.99 -1.89
C MET A 24 6.03 8.18 -1.62
N VAL A 25 6.85 8.36 -2.66
CA VAL A 25 8.31 8.52 -2.54
C VAL A 25 8.71 9.86 -1.91
N ASP A 26 7.88 10.90 -2.04
CA ASP A 26 8.09 12.19 -1.39
C ASP A 26 7.83 12.16 0.15
N ILE A 27 7.61 10.97 0.73
CA ILE A 27 7.43 10.76 2.17
C ILE A 27 8.55 9.86 2.68
N ASP A 28 9.38 10.38 3.58
CA ASP A 28 10.35 9.55 4.30
C ASP A 28 9.61 8.52 5.15
N SER A 29 9.96 7.25 4.97
CA SER A 29 9.34 6.12 5.64
C SER A 29 10.38 5.08 6.08
N GLY A 30 11.50 5.51 6.64
CA GLY A 30 12.49 4.59 7.21
C GLY A 30 11.87 3.58 8.18
N THR A 31 12.40 2.35 8.27
CA THR A 31 11.86 1.24 9.09
C THR A 31 11.45 1.65 10.52
N PHE A 32 12.22 2.53 11.16
CA PHE A 32 11.96 3.00 12.52
C PHE A 32 11.26 4.38 12.58
N ASN A 33 10.99 5.00 11.44
CA ASN A 33 10.15 6.21 11.35
C ASN A 33 8.67 5.81 11.28
N ARG A 34 8.11 5.47 12.45
CA ARG A 34 6.69 5.10 12.59
C ARG A 34 5.73 6.14 11.99
N ALA A 35 6.02 7.42 12.18
CA ALA A 35 5.17 8.50 11.66
C ALA A 35 5.18 8.53 10.13
N GLY A 36 6.35 8.38 9.52
CA GLY A 36 6.54 8.28 8.07
C GLY A 36 5.83 7.08 7.46
N VAL A 37 6.05 5.89 8.03
CA VAL A 37 5.36 4.66 7.61
C VAL A 37 3.84 4.81 7.73
N ASN A 38 3.34 5.40 8.81
CA ASN A 38 1.89 5.61 8.98
C ASN A 38 1.30 6.60 7.98
N ARG A 39 2.07 7.59 7.48
CA ARG A 39 1.62 8.45 6.37
C ARG A 39 1.50 7.68 5.06
N ILE A 40 2.42 6.75 4.77
CA ILE A 40 2.28 5.84 3.61
C ILE A 40 1.06 4.94 3.80
N ALA A 41 0.84 4.43 5.01
CA ALA A 41 -0.32 3.62 5.36
C ALA A 41 -1.64 4.38 5.11
N ASP A 42 -1.71 5.67 5.47
CA ASP A 42 -2.88 6.51 5.23
C ASP A 42 -3.19 6.67 3.75
N LEU A 43 -2.15 6.83 2.91
CA LEU A 43 -2.31 6.87 1.45
C LEU A 43 -2.82 5.54 0.89
N CYS A 44 -2.30 4.41 1.36
CA CYS A 44 -2.75 3.08 0.95
C CYS A 44 -4.22 2.84 1.35
N GLU A 45 -4.57 3.13 2.60
CA GLU A 45 -5.92 2.99 3.13
C GLU A 45 -6.93 3.86 2.39
N ALA A 46 -6.58 5.12 2.11
CA ALA A 46 -7.44 6.02 1.32
C ALA A 46 -7.72 5.45 -0.07
N ARG A 47 -6.69 4.97 -0.78
CA ARG A 47 -6.82 4.39 -2.13
C ARG A 47 -7.63 3.10 -2.13
N PHE A 48 -7.41 2.21 -1.16
CA PHE A 48 -8.20 0.99 -1.03
C PHE A 48 -9.69 1.32 -0.82
N ARG A 49 -10.00 2.26 0.09
CA ARG A 49 -11.39 2.67 0.33
C ARG A 49 -12.02 3.36 -0.88
N GLU A 50 -11.28 4.23 -1.57
CA GLU A 50 -11.76 4.88 -2.80
C GLU A 50 -12.16 3.86 -3.88
N HIS A 51 -11.46 2.72 -3.94
CA HIS A 51 -11.78 1.62 -4.84
C HIS A 51 -12.72 0.55 -4.27
N GLY A 52 -13.37 0.82 -3.13
CA GLY A 52 -14.42 -0.04 -2.56
C GLY A 52 -13.92 -1.28 -1.84
N TRP A 53 -12.68 -1.27 -1.35
CA TRP A 53 -12.14 -2.36 -0.53
C TRP A 53 -12.58 -2.19 0.93
N ASP A 54 -12.77 -3.31 1.61
CA ASP A 54 -12.81 -3.35 3.08
C ASP A 54 -11.39 -3.20 3.61
N VAL A 55 -11.15 -2.35 4.59
CA VAL A 55 -9.79 -2.00 5.04
C VAL A 55 -9.69 -2.10 6.55
N GLU A 56 -8.77 -2.94 7.00
CA GLU A 56 -8.35 -3.08 8.38
C GLU A 56 -6.96 -2.45 8.58
N ARG A 57 -6.80 -1.71 9.68
CA ARG A 57 -5.51 -1.19 10.13
C ARG A 57 -5.10 -1.89 11.41
N ILE A 58 -3.97 -2.58 11.36
CA ILE A 58 -3.44 -3.40 12.44
C ILE A 58 -2.20 -2.70 12.97
N GLY A 59 -2.33 -2.08 14.14
CA GLY A 59 -1.18 -1.46 14.82
C GLY A 59 -0.16 -2.49 15.29
N ASP A 60 1.07 -2.05 15.54
CA ASP A 60 2.11 -2.90 16.10
C ASP A 60 1.66 -3.50 17.45
N VAL A 61 1.83 -4.81 17.58
CA VAL A 61 1.47 -5.62 18.76
C VAL A 61 2.70 -6.06 19.56
N ALA A 62 3.90 -5.58 19.20
CA ALA A 62 5.12 -5.91 19.90
C ALA A 62 5.09 -5.39 21.35
N ALA A 63 5.03 -6.31 22.32
CA ALA A 63 5.15 -5.98 23.74
C ALA A 63 6.57 -5.52 24.13
N THR A 64 7.56 -5.87 23.30
CA THR A 64 8.97 -5.48 23.48
C THR A 64 9.61 -5.21 22.12
N GLY A 65 10.15 -4.01 21.91
CA GLY A 65 10.77 -3.58 20.66
C GLY A 65 10.49 -2.11 20.34
N PRO A 66 11.09 -1.54 19.28
CA PRO A 66 10.72 -0.23 18.78
C PRO A 66 9.29 -0.27 18.19
N GLU A 67 8.49 0.76 18.43
CA GLU A 67 7.16 0.85 17.83
C GLU A 67 7.27 0.99 16.30
N LEU A 68 6.65 0.08 15.57
CA LEU A 68 6.63 0.11 14.11
C LEU A 68 5.33 0.74 13.55
N GLY A 69 5.36 1.04 12.26
CA GLY A 69 4.18 1.50 11.53
C GLY A 69 3.11 0.41 11.42
N ASP A 70 1.87 0.83 11.22
CA ASP A 70 0.71 -0.05 11.17
C ASP A 70 0.68 -0.84 9.85
N THR A 71 0.18 -2.08 9.92
CA THR A 71 -0.12 -2.88 8.73
C THR A 71 -1.49 -2.51 8.19
N VAL A 72 -1.60 -2.31 6.87
CA VAL A 72 -2.87 -2.07 6.18
C VAL A 72 -3.28 -3.32 5.41
N VAL A 73 -4.44 -3.88 5.72
CA VAL A 73 -5.01 -5.04 5.04
C VAL A 73 -6.25 -4.61 4.27
N GLY A 74 -6.15 -4.59 2.94
CA GLY A 74 -7.28 -4.39 2.05
C GLY A 74 -7.86 -5.74 1.58
N THR A 75 -9.18 -5.89 1.65
CA THR A 75 -9.91 -7.03 1.08
C THR A 75 -11.00 -6.57 0.12
N ILE A 76 -10.97 -7.10 -1.11
CA ILE A 76 -12.08 -6.99 -2.08
C ILE A 76 -12.63 -8.38 -2.41
N ARG A 77 -13.97 -8.50 -2.46
CA ARG A 77 -14.65 -9.77 -2.77
C ARG A 77 -15.10 -9.77 -4.23
N GLY A 78 -14.47 -10.62 -5.04
CA GLY A 78 -14.89 -10.89 -6.42
C GLY A 78 -15.89 -12.04 -6.52
N ALA A 79 -16.39 -12.31 -7.73
CA ALA A 79 -17.31 -13.42 -8.01
C ALA A 79 -16.60 -14.78 -8.25
N GLY A 80 -15.26 -14.82 -8.23
CA GLY A 80 -14.46 -16.02 -8.47
C GLY A 80 -14.27 -16.87 -7.21
N GLY A 81 -13.92 -18.15 -7.39
CA GLY A 81 -13.66 -19.08 -6.27
C GLY A 81 -12.21 -19.10 -5.76
N ALA A 82 -11.28 -18.48 -6.47
CA ALA A 82 -9.87 -18.43 -6.06
C ALA A 82 -9.61 -17.29 -5.08
N ARG A 83 -8.65 -17.49 -4.16
CA ARG A 83 -8.17 -16.46 -3.22
C ARG A 83 -6.74 -16.09 -3.60
N VAL A 84 -6.48 -14.79 -3.75
CA VAL A 84 -5.16 -14.24 -4.07
C VAL A 84 -4.73 -13.32 -2.93
N LEU A 85 -3.48 -13.45 -2.50
CA LEU A 85 -2.84 -12.58 -1.51
C LEU A 85 -1.67 -11.85 -2.19
N MET A 86 -1.63 -10.53 -2.07
CA MET A 86 -0.54 -9.68 -2.52
C MET A 86 0.03 -8.95 -1.31
N ILE A 87 1.36 -8.91 -1.20
CA ILE A 87 2.07 -8.34 -0.05
C ILE A 87 3.15 -7.38 -0.57
N GLY A 88 3.29 -6.26 0.10
CA GLY A 88 4.42 -5.34 0.01
C GLY A 88 4.69 -4.73 1.39
N HIS A 89 5.84 -4.08 1.55
CA HIS A 89 6.18 -3.33 2.75
C HIS A 89 6.23 -1.83 2.43
N MET A 90 5.88 -0.99 3.41
CA MET A 90 5.73 0.46 3.23
C MET A 90 6.95 1.24 3.72
N ASP A 91 7.79 0.59 4.52
CA ASP A 91 8.99 1.16 5.05
C ASP A 91 10.17 1.04 4.08
N THR A 92 11.20 1.85 4.33
CA THR A 92 12.44 1.85 3.55
C THR A 92 13.66 1.71 4.46
N VAL A 93 14.80 1.47 3.85
CA VAL A 93 16.10 1.39 4.53
C VAL A 93 16.77 2.75 4.72
N PHE A 94 16.14 3.84 4.30
CA PHE A 94 16.71 5.18 4.35
C PHE A 94 16.34 5.89 5.65
N ASP A 95 17.27 6.72 6.14
CA ASP A 95 17.01 7.65 7.24
C ASP A 95 16.23 8.87 6.74
N ASP A 96 15.66 9.62 7.67
CA ASP A 96 14.97 10.89 7.37
C ASP A 96 15.97 11.92 6.82
N ALA A 97 15.55 12.71 5.82
CA ALA A 97 16.37 13.71 5.16
C ALA A 97 16.61 14.99 5.97
#